data_AF-A0A2P4SZI6-F1
#
_entry.id   AF-A0A2P4SZI6-F1
#
_cell.length_a   1.000
_cell.length_b   1.000
_cell.length_c   1.000
_cell.angle_alpha   90.00
_cell.angle_beta   90.00
_cell.angle_gamma   90.00
#
_symmetry.space_group_name_H-M   'P 1'
#
loop_
_entity.id
_entity.type
_entity.pdbx_description
1 polymer ?
#
loop_
_entity_poly.entity_id
_entity_poly.type
_entity_poly.pdbx_seq_one_letter_code
_entity_poly.pdbx_strand_id
1 'polypeptide(L)'
;NDTKRKQKVLGPNQKLKFNPTELIIYCKDFRIVRFRFDEAGPESAKKVCLAIAHYSQPTDLQLLFAFEYVGEIYHNPGEKCICVLAVIEPQICVQAKTAKKVNGVDPGGGGGISSTSGQQTPLFETYSDWDREIKRTGASEWRVCSVNEGYMISTWICNAITRSHPLRSDVYKSDLDKCLPGIQEIQAAHIKLKQLCVNEPFEETEEKWLSSLENTRWLEYIRSFLKHSAELVYMMECKHVSVVLQEEEGRDLSCLAASLIQVMLDPYFRTIIGFQSLIQKEWVMAGYQFLDRCNHLKRSDKE
;
A
#
# COMPACT_ATOMS: atom_id res chain seq x y z
N ASN A 1 -19.03 17.61 27.44
CA ASN A 1 -19.04 18.48 28.63
C ASN A 1 -20.48 18.89 28.94
N ASP A 2 -20.97 18.54 30.12
CA ASP A 2 -22.41 18.44 30.48
C ASP A 2 -23.21 19.73 30.43
N THR A 3 -22.57 20.91 30.37
CA THR A 3 -23.32 22.17 30.36
C THR A 3 -23.42 22.82 28.98
N LYS A 4 -22.67 22.36 27.96
CA LYS A 4 -22.70 22.97 26.60
C LYS A 4 -22.53 22.01 25.42
N ARG A 5 -22.46 20.67 25.62
CA ARG A 5 -22.18 19.68 24.54
C ARG A 5 -21.01 20.05 23.60
N LYS A 6 -20.05 20.86 24.06
CA LYS A 6 -18.90 21.23 23.24
C LYS A 6 -17.92 20.06 23.19
N GLN A 7 -17.75 19.51 21.99
CA GLN A 7 -16.69 18.54 21.68
C GLN A 7 -15.36 19.29 21.55
N LYS A 8 -14.27 18.66 21.98
CA LYS A 8 -12.91 19.19 21.80
C LYS A 8 -12.03 18.07 21.26
N VAL A 9 -11.34 18.33 20.16
CA VAL A 9 -10.32 17.43 19.63
C VAL A 9 -9.17 17.39 20.63
N LEU A 10 -8.80 16.17 21.04
CA LEU A 10 -7.71 15.91 21.96
C LEU A 10 -6.50 15.40 21.16
N GLY A 11 -5.43 16.18 21.14
CA GLY A 11 -4.16 15.78 20.54
C GLY A 11 -3.16 15.25 21.58
N PRO A 12 -2.07 14.61 21.14
CA PRO A 12 -0.98 14.20 22.03
C PRO A 12 -0.39 15.41 22.77
N ASN A 13 0.03 15.19 24.02
CA ASN A 13 0.67 16.18 24.90
C ASN A 13 -0.20 17.43 25.24
N GLN A 14 -1.50 17.40 24.94
CA GLN A 14 -2.42 18.46 25.34
C GLN A 14 -2.87 18.29 26.80
N LYS A 15 -3.11 19.41 27.49
CA LYS A 15 -3.73 19.41 28.83
C LYS A 15 -5.26 19.46 28.73
N LEU A 16 -5.93 18.55 29.43
CA LEU A 16 -7.38 18.54 29.61
C LEU A 16 -7.77 19.47 30.77
N LYS A 17 -8.32 20.64 30.43
CA LYS A 17 -8.77 21.67 31.40
C LYS A 17 -10.18 21.41 31.96
N PHE A 18 -10.81 20.29 31.61
CA PHE A 18 -12.15 19.93 32.04
C PHE A 18 -12.21 18.43 32.33
N ASN A 19 -13.27 18.00 33.01
CA ASN A 19 -13.53 16.59 33.30
C ASN A 19 -14.31 15.98 32.12
N PRO A 20 -13.73 15.04 31.37
CA PRO A 20 -14.43 14.42 30.25
C PRO A 20 -15.52 13.48 30.79
N THR A 21 -16.73 13.61 30.26
CA THR A 21 -17.85 12.68 30.53
C THR A 21 -17.93 11.57 29.49
N GLU A 22 -17.36 11.83 28.31
CA GLU A 22 -17.34 10.92 27.17
C GLU A 22 -16.01 11.08 26.40
N LEU A 23 -15.53 9.97 25.83
CA LEU A 23 -14.47 9.93 24.82
C LEU A 23 -15.01 9.26 23.56
N ILE A 24 -14.85 9.94 22.42
CA ILE A 24 -15.24 9.43 21.10
C ILE A 24 -13.96 9.25 20.28
N ILE A 25 -13.72 8.03 19.81
CA ILE A 25 -12.58 7.68 18.96
C ILE A 25 -13.08 7.40 17.55
N TYR A 26 -12.59 8.17 16.58
CA TYR A 26 -12.85 7.96 15.16
C TYR A 26 -11.69 7.13 14.58
N CYS A 27 -11.95 5.85 14.33
CA CYS A 27 -10.94 4.93 13.84
C CYS A 27 -10.64 5.14 12.33
N LYS A 28 -9.52 4.60 11.86
CA LYS A 28 -9.14 4.63 10.43
C LYS A 28 -10.01 3.69 9.59
N ASP A 29 -10.63 2.69 10.20
CA ASP A 29 -11.44 1.63 9.59
C ASP A 29 -12.96 1.91 9.65
N PHE A 30 -13.35 3.19 9.57
CA PHE A 30 -14.75 3.65 9.58
C PHE A 30 -15.52 3.39 10.89
N ARG A 31 -14.90 2.84 11.94
CA ARG A 31 -15.58 2.64 13.23
C ARG A 31 -15.55 3.90 14.10
N ILE A 32 -16.62 4.11 14.87
CA ILE A 32 -16.64 5.02 16.02
C ILE A 32 -16.71 4.18 17.29
N VAL A 33 -15.78 4.40 18.20
CA VAL A 33 -15.82 3.81 19.54
C VAL A 33 -16.15 4.93 20.54
N ARG A 34 -17.21 4.75 21.33
CA ARG A 34 -17.65 5.72 22.34
C ARG A 34 -17.51 5.12 23.73
N PHE A 35 -16.82 5.84 24.61
CA PHE A 35 -16.67 5.50 26.02
C PHE A 35 -17.36 6.56 26.86
N ARG A 36 -18.28 6.15 27.74
CA ARG A 36 -18.88 7.02 28.75
C ARG A 36 -18.24 6.74 30.11
N PHE A 37 -18.02 7.79 30.88
CA PHE A 37 -17.34 7.73 32.18
C PHE A 37 -18.32 7.91 33.34
N ASP A 38 -19.52 7.32 33.24
CA ASP A 38 -20.62 7.52 34.20
C ASP A 38 -20.22 7.10 35.62
N GLU A 39 -19.42 6.04 35.75
CA GLU A 39 -18.97 5.48 37.04
C GLU A 39 -17.51 5.81 37.38
N ALA A 40 -16.77 6.42 36.45
CA ALA A 40 -15.35 6.72 36.65
C ALA A 40 -15.15 8.08 37.31
N GLY A 41 -14.28 8.15 38.31
CA GLY A 41 -13.86 9.42 38.90
C GLY A 41 -13.22 10.35 37.86
N PRO A 42 -13.36 11.69 37.99
CA PRO A 42 -12.87 12.66 37.01
C PRO A 42 -11.39 12.53 36.63
N GLU A 43 -10.55 12.17 37.60
CA GLU A 43 -9.12 11.98 37.40
C GLU A 43 -8.81 10.71 36.60
N SER A 44 -9.56 9.63 36.81
CA SER A 44 -9.43 8.40 36.02
C SER A 44 -9.84 8.62 34.57
N ALA A 45 -10.95 9.31 34.33
CA ALA A 45 -11.42 9.65 32.99
C ALA A 45 -10.38 10.49 32.22
N LYS A 46 -9.80 11.52 32.88
CA LYS A 46 -8.70 12.30 32.30
C LYS A 46 -7.48 11.45 31.97
N LYS A 47 -7.05 10.57 32.89
CA LYS A 47 -5.88 9.71 32.67
C LYS A 47 -6.06 8.82 31.45
N VAL A 48 -7.21 8.17 31.30
CA VAL A 48 -7.52 7.33 30.11
C VAL A 48 -7.47 8.15 28.83
N CYS A 49 -8.17 9.29 28.78
CA CYS A 49 -8.18 10.16 27.60
C CYS A 49 -6.77 10.63 27.22
N LEU A 50 -5.96 11.06 28.20
CA LEU A 50 -4.60 11.54 27.97
C LEU A 50 -3.65 10.41 27.54
N ALA A 51 -3.79 9.21 28.12
CA ALA A 51 -2.99 8.05 27.73
C ALA A 51 -3.27 7.64 26.27
N ILE A 52 -4.55 7.51 25.89
CA ILE A 52 -4.94 7.21 24.51
C ILE A 52 -4.39 8.28 23.55
N ALA A 53 -4.56 9.57 23.88
CA ALA A 53 -4.05 10.65 23.05
C ALA A 53 -2.51 10.61 22.90
N HIS A 54 -1.78 10.26 23.95
CA HIS A 54 -0.32 10.16 23.95
C HIS A 54 0.18 9.01 23.06
N TYR A 55 -0.37 7.80 23.22
CA TYR A 55 0.12 6.61 22.50
C TYR A 55 -0.46 6.43 21.10
N SER A 56 -1.56 7.12 20.76
CA SER A 56 -2.21 6.98 19.44
C SER A 56 -1.42 7.58 18.26
N GLN A 57 -0.44 8.45 18.54
CA GLN A 57 0.31 9.19 17.53
C GLN A 57 1.78 9.37 17.96
N PRO A 58 2.61 8.31 17.89
CA PRO A 58 4.02 8.41 18.21
C PRO A 58 4.75 9.38 17.27
N THR A 59 5.80 10.03 17.80
CA THR A 59 6.63 10.99 17.05
C THR A 59 7.93 10.39 16.55
N ASP A 60 8.31 9.22 17.04
CA ASP A 60 9.54 8.50 16.68
C ASP A 60 9.17 7.09 16.21
N LEU A 61 9.89 6.60 15.21
CA LEU A 61 9.73 5.27 14.65
C LEU A 61 9.88 4.18 15.72
N GLN A 62 10.85 4.32 16.64
CA GLN A 62 11.13 3.32 17.67
C GLN A 62 9.99 3.18 18.71
N LEU A 63 9.09 4.17 18.78
CA LEU A 63 7.93 4.15 19.67
C LEU A 63 6.72 3.43 19.06
N LEU A 64 6.82 2.95 17.82
CA LEU A 64 5.78 2.12 17.23
C LEU A 64 5.76 0.76 17.94
N PHE A 65 4.56 0.27 18.23
CA PHE A 65 4.33 -1.02 18.87
C PHE A 65 5.07 -2.19 18.18
N ALA A 66 5.30 -2.10 16.87
CA ALA A 66 6.03 -3.11 16.11
C ALA A 66 7.46 -3.39 16.62
N PHE A 67 8.13 -2.42 17.25
CA PHE A 67 9.49 -2.60 17.82
C PHE A 67 9.47 -3.27 19.19
N GLU A 68 8.38 -3.12 19.95
CA GLU A 68 8.20 -3.77 21.26
C GLU A 68 7.49 -5.12 21.15
N TYR A 69 6.89 -5.42 20.00
CA TYR A 69 6.09 -6.63 19.81
C TYR A 69 6.96 -7.88 19.90
N VAL A 70 6.70 -8.70 20.93
CA VAL A 70 7.29 -10.03 21.11
C VAL A 70 6.21 -11.06 20.77
N GLY A 71 6.24 -11.57 19.54
CA GLY A 71 5.35 -12.62 19.07
C GLY A 71 6.07 -13.58 18.12
N GLU A 72 5.36 -14.59 17.61
CA GLU A 72 5.91 -15.53 16.63
C GLU A 72 6.41 -14.78 15.39
N ILE A 73 7.71 -14.93 15.11
CA ILE A 73 8.38 -14.27 14.00
C ILE A 73 8.27 -15.17 12.77
N TYR A 74 7.54 -14.73 11.75
CA TYR A 74 7.36 -15.49 10.51
C TYR A 74 8.44 -15.21 9.46
N HIS A 75 9.50 -14.46 9.81
CA HIS A 75 10.65 -14.19 8.95
C HIS A 75 11.95 -14.71 9.59
N ASN A 76 12.96 -15.00 8.76
CA ASN A 76 14.24 -15.54 9.24
C ASN A 76 15.15 -14.36 9.65
N PRO A 77 15.55 -14.20 10.93
CA PRO A 77 16.32 -13.03 11.40
C PRO A 77 17.82 -13.05 11.02
N GLY A 78 18.27 -14.05 10.27
CA GLY A 78 19.70 -14.31 10.00
C GLY A 78 20.31 -13.61 8.78
N GLU A 79 19.52 -12.98 7.93
CA GLU A 79 20.02 -12.31 6.73
C GLU A 79 19.92 -10.80 6.93
N LYS A 80 21.06 -10.12 6.82
CA LYS A 80 21.08 -8.65 6.73
C LYS A 80 20.27 -8.28 5.49
N CYS A 81 19.20 -7.51 5.66
CA CYS A 81 18.43 -6.93 4.56
C CYS A 81 19.38 -6.09 3.70
N ILE A 82 19.85 -6.67 2.60
CA ILE A 82 20.37 -5.91 1.49
C ILE A 82 19.13 -5.61 0.66
N CYS A 83 18.67 -4.37 0.61
CA CYS A 83 17.55 -4.01 -0.24
C CYS A 83 18.03 -4.01 -1.69
N VAL A 84 17.97 -5.15 -2.40
CA VAL A 84 18.09 -5.14 -3.86
C VAL A 84 16.76 -4.65 -4.41
N LEU A 85 16.53 -3.34 -4.38
CA LEU A 85 15.42 -2.72 -5.08
C LEU A 85 15.71 -2.81 -6.59
N ALA A 86 15.19 -3.84 -7.26
CA ALA A 86 14.92 -3.76 -8.70
C ALA A 86 13.68 -2.88 -8.90
N VAL A 87 13.79 -1.64 -8.46
CA VAL A 87 12.84 -0.57 -8.77
C VAL A 87 13.41 0.16 -9.95
N ILE A 88 12.79 -0.12 -11.07
CA ILE A 88 12.84 0.77 -12.20
C ILE A 88 12.05 2.02 -11.77
N GLU A 89 12.76 3.05 -11.29
CA GLU A 89 12.21 4.38 -11.03
C GLU A 89 11.32 4.86 -12.20
N PRO A 90 10.43 5.84 -11.99
CA PRO A 90 8.97 5.70 -11.79
C PRO A 90 8.22 4.82 -12.82
N GLN A 91 8.91 3.87 -13.44
CA GLN A 91 8.48 3.21 -14.66
C GLN A 91 8.44 1.71 -14.47
N ILE A 92 7.35 1.25 -13.87
CA ILE A 92 7.09 -0.18 -13.80
C ILE A 92 6.83 -0.67 -15.22
N CYS A 93 7.76 -1.49 -15.73
CA CYS A 93 7.58 -2.18 -16.99
C CYS A 93 6.86 -3.49 -16.71
N VAL A 94 5.60 -3.59 -17.13
CA VAL A 94 4.87 -4.85 -17.13
C VAL A 94 4.95 -5.41 -18.54
N GLN A 95 5.54 -6.59 -18.70
CA GLN A 95 5.48 -7.35 -19.96
C GLN A 95 4.50 -8.50 -19.81
N ALA A 96 3.53 -8.59 -20.73
CA ALA A 96 2.76 -9.82 -20.89
C ALA A 96 3.63 -10.80 -21.68
N LYS A 97 4.16 -11.81 -20.99
CA LYS A 97 4.31 -13.11 -21.63
C LYS A 97 3.16 -13.96 -21.12
N THR A 98 2.36 -14.46 -22.05
CA THR A 98 1.36 -15.49 -21.76
C THR A 98 2.08 -16.61 -21.01
N ALA A 99 1.69 -16.86 -19.76
CA ALA A 99 2.24 -17.97 -19.00
C ALA A 99 1.98 -19.23 -19.80
N LYS A 100 3.04 -19.84 -20.37
CA LYS A 100 2.92 -21.18 -20.94
C LYS A 100 2.38 -22.06 -19.82
N LYS A 101 1.35 -22.83 -20.13
CA LYS A 101 0.77 -23.83 -19.22
C LYS A 101 1.87 -24.84 -18.88
N VAL A 102 2.64 -24.57 -17.83
CA VAL A 102 3.63 -25.52 -17.31
C VAL A 102 2.82 -26.50 -16.47
N ASN A 103 2.65 -27.71 -17.01
CA ASN A 103 2.14 -28.84 -16.26
C ASN A 103 3.01 -29.02 -15.01
N GLY A 104 2.35 -29.16 -13.86
CA GLY A 104 2.94 -29.06 -12.54
C GLY A 104 4.25 -29.80 -12.38
N VAL A 105 5.28 -29.06 -11.97
CA VAL A 105 6.39 -29.54 -11.16
C VAL A 105 6.78 -28.38 -10.26
N ASP A 106 6.49 -28.51 -8.97
CA ASP A 106 7.11 -27.67 -7.94
C ASP A 106 8.63 -27.91 -7.98
N PRO A 107 9.48 -26.88 -8.11
CA PRO A 107 10.91 -27.04 -7.89
C PRO A 107 11.16 -27.03 -6.38
N GLY A 108 10.78 -28.14 -5.72
CA GLY A 108 11.27 -28.47 -4.39
C GLY A 108 12.60 -29.20 -4.50
N GLY A 109 13.64 -28.67 -3.87
CA GLY A 109 14.82 -29.47 -3.50
C GLY A 109 16.15 -28.72 -3.50
N GLY A 110 16.59 -28.30 -2.31
CA GLY A 110 17.95 -27.78 -2.11
C GLY A 110 18.33 -27.37 -0.68
N GLY A 111 17.96 -28.14 0.36
CA GLY A 111 18.68 -28.13 1.65
C GLY A 111 17.86 -27.88 2.92
N GLY A 112 17.82 -28.87 3.81
CA GLY A 112 17.56 -28.70 5.25
C GLY A 112 16.12 -28.93 5.71
N ILE A 113 15.85 -30.09 6.30
CA ILE A 113 14.61 -30.42 7.00
C ILE A 113 14.53 -29.60 8.31
N SER A 114 13.57 -28.69 8.40
CA SER A 114 12.90 -28.36 9.67
C SER A 114 11.40 -28.24 9.42
N SER A 115 10.67 -29.15 10.04
CA SER A 115 9.22 -29.25 10.00
C SER A 115 8.57 -28.18 10.87
N THR A 116 8.29 -27.02 10.28
CA THR A 116 7.27 -26.07 10.76
C THR A 116 6.60 -25.45 9.55
N SER A 117 5.46 -26.02 9.16
CA SER A 117 4.61 -25.57 8.05
C SER A 117 3.86 -24.28 8.39
N GLY A 118 4.59 -23.20 8.64
CA GLY A 118 4.06 -21.85 8.57
C GLY A 118 4.24 -21.34 7.14
N GLN A 119 3.17 -20.86 6.51
CA GLN A 119 3.29 -20.17 5.21
C GLN A 119 4.19 -18.93 5.41
N GLN A 120 5.41 -18.98 4.91
CA GLN A 120 6.36 -17.89 4.99
C GLN A 120 6.14 -16.92 3.82
N THR A 121 6.00 -15.63 4.13
CA THR A 121 5.87 -14.58 3.12
C THR A 121 7.10 -14.54 2.20
N PRO A 122 6.94 -14.59 0.87
CA PRO A 122 8.05 -14.41 -0.06
C PRO A 122 8.67 -13.02 0.08
N LEU A 123 9.98 -12.96 0.24
CA LEU A 123 10.75 -11.70 0.32
C LEU A 123 11.46 -11.41 -1.01
N PHE A 124 11.86 -10.15 -1.21
CA PHE A 124 12.55 -9.64 -2.40
C PHE A 124 13.82 -8.87 -2.02
N GLU A 125 14.52 -9.35 -1.01
CA GLU A 125 15.69 -8.66 -0.46
C GLU A 125 16.94 -9.05 -1.23
N THR A 126 17.13 -10.34 -1.53
CA THR A 126 18.36 -10.82 -2.14
C THR A 126 18.27 -10.91 -3.67
N TYR A 127 19.42 -10.89 -4.35
CA TYR A 127 19.50 -11.18 -5.79
C TYR A 127 18.79 -12.49 -6.16
N SER A 128 18.96 -13.51 -5.33
CA SER A 128 18.37 -14.84 -5.53
C SER A 128 16.84 -14.81 -5.51
N ASP A 129 16.23 -13.88 -4.77
CA ASP A 129 14.77 -13.73 -4.72
C ASP A 129 14.23 -13.21 -6.05
N TRP A 130 14.89 -12.18 -6.61
CA TRP A 130 14.57 -11.62 -7.91
C TRP A 130 14.81 -12.61 -9.05
N ASP A 131 15.90 -13.38 -9.00
CA ASP A 131 16.17 -14.43 -9.98
C ASP A 131 15.09 -15.52 -9.99
N ARG A 132 14.58 -15.92 -8.81
CA ARG A 132 13.45 -16.86 -8.73
C ARG A 132 12.18 -16.27 -9.37
N GLU A 133 11.89 -14.99 -9.18
CA GLU A 133 10.74 -14.33 -9.81
C GLU A 133 10.89 -14.22 -11.34
N ILE A 134 12.09 -13.90 -11.84
CA ILE A 134 12.39 -13.91 -13.28
C ILE A 134 12.16 -15.30 -13.88
N LYS A 135 12.63 -16.35 -13.20
CA LYS A 135 12.41 -17.73 -13.62
C LYS A 135 10.93 -18.11 -13.61
N ARG A 136 10.18 -17.74 -12.57
CA ARG A 136 8.73 -17.99 -12.45
C ARG A 136 7.94 -17.36 -13.59
N THR A 137 8.28 -16.12 -13.95
CA THR A 137 7.61 -15.35 -15.01
C THR A 137 8.07 -15.73 -16.42
N GLY A 138 9.11 -16.56 -16.56
CA GLY A 138 9.67 -16.90 -17.88
C GLY A 138 10.35 -15.70 -18.56
N ALA A 139 10.79 -14.71 -17.79
CA ALA A 139 11.46 -13.51 -18.26
C ALA A 139 12.95 -13.76 -18.57
N SER A 140 13.27 -14.87 -19.26
CA SER A 140 14.65 -15.34 -19.54
C SER A 140 15.55 -14.35 -20.27
N GLU A 141 14.97 -13.38 -20.99
CA GLU A 141 15.69 -12.32 -21.71
C GLU A 141 16.07 -11.14 -20.81
N TRP A 142 15.62 -11.15 -19.56
CA TRP A 142 15.90 -10.13 -18.56
C TRP A 142 16.89 -10.65 -17.52
N ARG A 143 17.73 -9.76 -17.02
CA ARG A 143 18.70 -10.05 -15.97
C ARG A 143 18.53 -9.09 -14.81
N VAL A 144 18.65 -9.61 -13.59
CA VAL A 144 18.82 -8.77 -12.41
C VAL A 144 20.15 -8.03 -12.54
N CYS A 145 20.15 -6.73 -12.24
CA CYS A 145 21.32 -5.88 -12.37
C CYS A 145 21.54 -5.07 -11.09
N SER A 146 22.78 -4.96 -10.65
CA SER A 146 23.18 -4.23 -9.45
C SER A 146 23.27 -2.71 -9.65
N VAL A 147 22.76 -2.17 -10.77
CA VAL A 147 22.86 -0.74 -11.11
C VAL A 147 22.24 0.15 -10.02
N ASN A 148 21.31 -0.36 -9.22
CA ASN A 148 20.69 0.35 -8.10
C ASN A 148 21.16 -0.11 -6.70
N GLU A 149 22.28 -0.84 -6.58
CA GLU A 149 22.82 -1.36 -5.30
C GLU A 149 23.35 -0.25 -4.35
N GLY A 150 23.00 1.02 -4.61
CA GLY A 150 23.39 2.17 -3.82
C GLY A 150 22.46 3.39 -3.99
N TYR A 151 21.20 3.17 -4.40
CA TYR A 151 20.20 4.24 -4.56
C TYR A 151 20.57 5.38 -5.53
N MET A 152 21.46 5.13 -6.49
CA MET A 152 21.82 6.10 -7.53
C MET A 152 21.14 5.74 -8.85
N ILE A 153 20.06 6.44 -9.20
CA ILE A 153 19.27 6.17 -10.41
C ILE A 153 19.93 6.71 -11.69
N SER A 154 19.73 6.00 -12.80
CA SER A 154 20.15 6.39 -14.15
C SER A 154 18.98 6.62 -15.12
N THR A 155 19.02 7.73 -15.85
CA THR A 155 18.06 8.15 -16.90
C THR A 155 18.06 7.26 -18.16
N TRP A 156 18.85 6.18 -18.19
CA TRP A 156 19.08 5.34 -19.38
C TRP A 156 18.11 4.14 -19.51
N ILE A 157 17.14 4.02 -18.61
CA ILE A 157 16.34 2.80 -18.45
C ILE A 157 15.32 2.56 -19.57
N CYS A 158 14.71 3.61 -20.12
CA CYS A 158 13.82 3.51 -21.28
C CYS A 158 14.53 2.88 -22.49
N ASN A 159 15.77 3.30 -22.75
CA ASN A 159 16.60 2.77 -23.82
C ASN A 159 16.99 1.30 -23.57
N ALA A 160 17.16 0.90 -22.31
CA ALA A 160 17.42 -0.49 -21.93
C ALA A 160 16.18 -1.38 -22.15
N ILE A 161 14.99 -0.90 -21.75
CA ILE A 161 13.70 -1.61 -21.91
C ILE A 161 13.35 -1.82 -23.40
N THR A 162 13.51 -0.80 -24.24
CA THR A 162 13.27 -0.96 -25.70
C THR A 162 14.25 -1.96 -26.32
N ARG A 163 15.50 -2.02 -25.84
CA ARG A 163 16.52 -2.96 -26.34
C ARG A 163 16.30 -4.40 -25.87
N SER A 164 15.67 -4.63 -24.71
CA SER A 164 15.37 -5.96 -24.17
C SER A 164 14.07 -6.55 -24.72
N HIS A 165 13.22 -5.76 -25.40
CA HIS A 165 12.05 -6.29 -26.08
C HIS A 165 12.45 -7.33 -27.14
N PRO A 166 11.87 -8.55 -27.16
CA PRO A 166 12.24 -9.59 -28.14
C PRO A 166 12.13 -9.13 -29.59
N LEU A 167 11.20 -8.21 -29.87
CA LEU A 167 10.96 -7.62 -31.19
C LEU A 167 11.55 -6.21 -31.36
N ARG A 168 12.24 -5.65 -30.35
CA ARG A 168 12.69 -4.23 -30.32
C ARG A 168 11.59 -3.22 -30.70
N SER A 169 10.33 -3.57 -30.44
CA SER A 169 9.18 -2.73 -30.78
C SER A 169 9.08 -1.57 -29.79
N ASP A 170 8.45 -0.50 -30.24
CA ASP A 170 8.16 0.65 -29.37
C ASP A 170 7.34 0.24 -28.16
N VAL A 171 7.59 0.93 -27.04
CA VAL A 171 6.87 0.75 -25.79
C VAL A 171 5.67 1.68 -25.76
N TYR A 172 4.53 1.17 -25.30
CA TYR A 172 3.39 2.00 -24.97
C TYR A 172 3.63 2.69 -23.63
N LYS A 173 3.69 4.02 -23.62
CA LYS A 173 3.92 4.81 -22.41
C LYS A 173 2.59 5.29 -21.85
N SER A 174 2.32 4.97 -20.59
CA SER A 174 1.12 5.37 -19.87
C SER A 174 1.48 6.38 -18.79
N ASP A 175 1.20 7.65 -19.06
CA ASP A 175 1.33 8.75 -18.10
C ASP A 175 0.17 8.70 -17.08
N LEU A 176 0.46 8.23 -15.86
CA LEU A 176 -0.54 7.99 -14.83
C LEU A 176 -1.08 9.29 -14.23
N ASP A 177 -0.24 10.32 -14.10
CA ASP A 177 -0.65 11.63 -13.57
C ASP A 177 -1.69 12.31 -14.47
N LYS A 178 -1.67 12.02 -15.78
CA LYS A 178 -2.69 12.49 -16.72
C LYS A 178 -3.94 11.62 -16.76
N CYS A 179 -3.80 10.32 -16.51
CA CYS A 179 -4.88 9.35 -16.70
C CYS A 179 -5.70 9.06 -15.44
N LEU A 180 -5.13 9.30 -14.25
CA LEU A 180 -5.68 8.87 -12.97
C LEU A 180 -5.77 10.06 -11.99
N PRO A 181 -6.67 10.00 -10.99
CA PRO A 181 -6.78 11.05 -9.99
C PRO A 181 -5.53 11.10 -9.11
N GLY A 182 -5.11 12.31 -8.76
CA GLY A 182 -3.94 12.53 -7.91
C GLY A 182 -4.17 12.11 -6.46
N ILE A 183 -3.09 11.96 -5.69
CA ILE A 183 -3.12 11.49 -4.29
C ILE A 183 -3.99 12.39 -3.42
N GLN A 184 -3.90 13.72 -3.59
CA GLN A 184 -4.68 14.69 -2.81
C GLN A 184 -6.18 14.57 -3.11
N GLU A 185 -6.54 14.29 -4.36
CA GLU A 185 -7.93 14.05 -4.75
C GLU A 185 -8.47 12.76 -4.14
N ILE A 186 -7.69 11.68 -4.20
CA ILE A 186 -8.03 10.39 -3.59
C ILE A 186 -8.24 10.55 -2.07
N GLN A 187 -7.33 11.28 -1.40
CA GLN A 187 -7.44 11.55 0.02
C GLN A 187 -8.70 12.35 0.36
N ALA A 188 -9.02 13.39 -0.43
CA ALA A 188 -10.22 14.19 -0.24
C ALA A 188 -11.50 13.34 -0.46
N ALA A 189 -11.52 12.49 -1.47
CA ALA A 189 -12.62 11.56 -1.74
C ALA A 189 -12.84 10.58 -0.58
N HIS A 190 -11.75 10.00 -0.07
CA HIS A 190 -11.80 9.11 1.10
C HIS A 190 -12.34 9.81 2.35
N ILE A 191 -11.93 11.05 2.61
CA ILE A 191 -12.41 11.84 3.75
C ILE A 191 -13.92 12.10 3.61
N LYS A 192 -14.40 12.48 2.41
CA LYS A 192 -15.83 12.68 2.14
C LYS A 192 -16.62 11.39 2.33
N LEU A 193 -16.12 10.26 1.82
CA LEU A 193 -16.74 8.95 2.02
C LEU A 193 -16.83 8.61 3.51
N LYS A 194 -15.75 8.81 4.27
CA LYS A 194 -15.75 8.58 5.71
C LYS A 194 -16.79 9.45 6.41
N GLN A 195 -16.87 10.73 6.07
CA GLN A 195 -17.88 11.62 6.65
C GLN A 195 -19.30 11.10 6.38
N LEU A 196 -19.59 10.73 5.14
CA LEU A 196 -20.89 10.21 4.72
C LEU A 196 -21.25 8.90 5.44
N CYS A 197 -20.31 7.96 5.57
CA CYS A 197 -20.58 6.65 6.17
C CYS A 197 -20.61 6.65 7.71
N VAL A 198 -20.00 7.66 8.35
CA VAL A 198 -19.65 7.58 9.78
C VAL A 198 -20.17 8.77 10.59
N ASN A 199 -20.15 9.98 10.03
CA ASN A 199 -20.45 11.20 10.77
C ASN A 199 -21.88 11.70 10.57
N GLU A 200 -22.48 11.40 9.42
CA GLU A 200 -23.86 11.79 9.10
C GLU A 200 -24.86 10.72 9.59
N PRO A 201 -25.98 11.10 10.26
CA PRO A 201 -27.04 10.18 10.61
C PRO A 201 -27.67 9.56 9.35
N PHE A 202 -27.76 8.23 9.29
CA PHE A 202 -28.31 7.53 8.12
C PHE A 202 -29.75 7.97 7.79
N GLU A 203 -30.61 8.12 8.81
CA GLU A 203 -32.01 8.51 8.66
C GLU A 203 -32.19 9.90 8.02
N GLU A 204 -31.23 10.82 8.18
CA GLU A 204 -31.29 12.16 7.59
C GLU A 204 -30.79 12.20 6.13
N THR A 205 -30.10 11.14 5.68
CA THR A 205 -29.40 11.09 4.41
C THR A 205 -29.97 10.10 3.40
N GLU A 206 -30.96 9.28 3.76
CA GLU A 206 -31.49 8.19 2.92
C GLU A 206 -31.92 8.65 1.51
N GLU A 207 -32.74 9.70 1.42
CA GLU A 207 -33.24 10.23 0.14
C GLU A 207 -32.13 10.80 -0.76
N LYS A 208 -31.01 11.22 -0.17
CA LYS A 208 -29.86 11.82 -0.86
C LYS A 208 -28.64 10.91 -0.85
N TRP A 209 -28.76 9.67 -0.40
CA TRP A 209 -27.60 8.82 -0.13
C TRP A 209 -26.79 8.59 -1.39
N LEU A 210 -27.45 8.20 -2.48
CA LEU A 210 -26.78 7.90 -3.75
C LEU A 210 -26.10 9.14 -4.36
N SER A 211 -26.75 10.30 -4.32
CA SER A 211 -26.16 11.55 -4.81
C SER A 211 -25.01 12.03 -3.91
N SER A 212 -25.11 11.82 -2.60
CA SER A 212 -24.05 12.15 -1.65
C SER A 212 -22.85 11.23 -1.83
N LEU A 213 -23.08 9.93 -2.07
CA LEU A 213 -22.04 8.95 -2.39
C LEU A 213 -21.34 9.30 -3.71
N GLU A 214 -22.08 9.66 -4.75
CA GLU A 214 -21.53 10.12 -6.03
C GLU A 214 -20.66 11.37 -5.84
N ASN A 215 -21.11 12.32 -5.02
CA ASN A 215 -20.36 13.53 -4.68
C ASN A 215 -19.04 13.28 -3.92
N THR A 216 -18.85 12.08 -3.35
CA THR A 216 -17.54 11.69 -2.78
C THR A 216 -16.50 11.42 -3.86
N ARG A 217 -16.93 11.05 -5.08
CA ARG A 217 -16.10 10.57 -6.21
C ARG A 217 -15.30 9.30 -5.93
N TRP A 218 -15.47 8.66 -4.77
CA TRP A 218 -14.69 7.48 -4.39
C TRP A 218 -14.87 6.31 -5.36
N LEU A 219 -16.12 5.97 -5.69
CA LEU A 219 -16.43 4.91 -6.64
C LEU A 219 -16.04 5.28 -8.08
N GLU A 220 -16.10 6.56 -8.43
CA GLU A 220 -15.62 7.07 -9.73
C GLU A 220 -14.13 6.81 -9.87
N TYR A 221 -13.33 7.13 -8.84
CA TYR A 221 -11.89 6.91 -8.83
C TYR A 221 -11.54 5.42 -8.86
N ILE A 222 -12.19 4.57 -8.05
CA ILE A 222 -12.03 3.11 -8.14
C ILE A 222 -12.26 2.61 -9.56
N ARG A 223 -13.37 3.05 -10.19
CA ARG A 223 -13.69 2.69 -11.57
C ARG A 223 -12.61 3.15 -12.54
N SER A 224 -12.08 4.36 -12.38
CA SER A 224 -11.01 4.89 -13.25
C SER A 224 -9.74 4.04 -13.18
N PHE A 225 -9.28 3.66 -11.99
CA PHE A 225 -8.10 2.78 -11.83
C PHE A 225 -8.33 1.40 -12.46
N LEU A 226 -9.50 0.79 -12.21
CA LEU A 226 -9.84 -0.52 -12.77
C LEU A 226 -9.94 -0.48 -14.31
N LYS A 227 -10.59 0.55 -14.84
CA LYS A 227 -10.75 0.76 -16.29
C LYS A 227 -9.39 0.95 -16.96
N HIS A 228 -8.57 1.87 -16.46
CA HIS A 228 -7.25 2.16 -17.03
C HIS A 228 -6.34 0.92 -16.98
N SER A 229 -6.33 0.19 -15.86
CA SER A 229 -5.57 -1.05 -15.74
C SER A 229 -6.03 -2.11 -16.74
N ALA A 230 -7.34 -2.27 -16.94
CA ALA A 230 -7.88 -3.20 -17.93
C ALA A 230 -7.53 -2.80 -19.39
N GLU A 231 -7.49 -1.51 -19.69
CA GLU A 231 -7.02 -1.00 -20.99
C GLU A 231 -5.55 -1.34 -21.23
N LEU A 232 -4.69 -1.17 -20.22
CA LEU A 232 -3.27 -1.55 -20.30
C LEU A 232 -3.09 -3.07 -20.44
N VAL A 233 -3.89 -3.87 -19.74
CA VAL A 233 -3.94 -5.33 -19.92
C VAL A 233 -4.30 -5.68 -21.36
N TYR A 234 -5.28 -5.01 -21.97
CA TYR A 234 -5.65 -5.22 -23.38
C TYR A 234 -4.48 -4.88 -24.33
N MET A 235 -3.75 -3.79 -24.07
CA MET A 235 -2.55 -3.44 -24.85
C MET A 235 -1.49 -4.55 -24.79
N MET A 236 -1.29 -5.13 -23.60
CA MET A 236 -0.27 -6.16 -23.42
C MET A 236 -0.70 -7.52 -24.00
N GLU A 237 -1.91 -7.98 -23.70
CA GLU A 237 -2.37 -9.33 -24.05
C GLU A 237 -2.89 -9.42 -25.48
N CYS A 238 -3.61 -8.39 -25.98
CA CYS A 238 -4.24 -8.43 -27.30
C CYS A 238 -3.44 -7.70 -28.38
N LYS A 239 -2.68 -6.66 -28.03
CA LYS A 239 -1.82 -5.93 -28.99
C LYS A 239 -0.36 -6.36 -28.92
N HIS A 240 0.02 -7.17 -27.93
CA HIS A 240 1.39 -7.66 -27.74
C HIS A 240 2.44 -6.53 -27.69
N VAL A 241 2.09 -5.41 -27.07
CA VAL A 241 3.02 -4.30 -26.81
C VAL A 241 3.47 -4.31 -25.35
N SER A 242 4.71 -3.90 -25.11
CA SER A 242 5.18 -3.65 -23.75
C SER A 242 4.68 -2.32 -23.25
N VAL A 243 4.22 -2.29 -22.00
CA VAL A 243 3.71 -1.08 -21.34
C VAL A 243 4.74 -0.57 -20.34
N VAL A 244 4.89 0.75 -20.32
CA VAL A 244 5.72 1.50 -19.40
C VAL A 244 4.81 2.47 -18.66
N LEU A 245 4.61 2.26 -17.37
CA LEU A 245 3.90 3.22 -16.52
C LEU A 245 4.80 4.43 -16.29
N GLN A 246 4.26 5.63 -16.17
CA GLN A 246 5.04 6.83 -15.86
C GLN A 246 4.29 7.63 -14.81
N GLU A 247 5.00 8.04 -13.76
CA GLU A 247 4.49 8.86 -12.67
C GLU A 247 5.60 9.85 -12.28
N GLU A 248 5.27 11.09 -11.97
CA GLU A 248 6.28 12.12 -11.68
C GLU A 248 7.05 11.80 -10.38
N GLU A 249 6.35 11.44 -9.31
CA GLU A 249 6.96 11.06 -8.02
C GLU A 249 7.31 9.57 -7.91
N GLY A 250 6.71 8.72 -8.76
CA GLY A 250 7.11 7.31 -8.97
C GLY A 250 6.82 6.31 -7.87
N ARG A 251 5.98 6.64 -6.88
CA ARG A 251 5.88 5.86 -5.64
C ARG A 251 4.46 5.65 -5.13
N ASP A 252 3.43 6.00 -5.90
CA ASP A 252 2.04 5.87 -5.46
C ASP A 252 1.13 5.23 -6.52
N LEU A 253 0.83 5.95 -7.60
CA LEU A 253 -0.09 5.51 -8.66
C LEU A 253 0.44 4.32 -9.43
N SER A 254 1.75 4.30 -9.68
CA SER A 254 2.46 3.22 -10.37
C SER A 254 2.31 1.89 -9.62
N CYS A 255 2.52 1.87 -8.30
CA CYS A 255 2.39 0.68 -7.45
C CYS A 255 0.99 0.06 -7.56
N LEU A 256 -0.04 0.90 -7.51
CA LEU A 256 -1.44 0.47 -7.62
C LEU A 256 -1.78 -0.06 -9.02
N ALA A 257 -1.45 0.70 -10.07
CA ALA A 257 -1.73 0.31 -11.44
C ALA A 257 -0.99 -0.98 -11.82
N ALA A 258 0.29 -1.11 -11.49
CA ALA A 258 1.07 -2.32 -11.73
C ALA A 258 0.50 -3.55 -11.00
N SER A 259 0.08 -3.37 -9.74
CA SER A 259 -0.54 -4.45 -8.96
C SER A 259 -1.85 -4.93 -9.59
N LEU A 260 -2.72 -4.01 -10.03
CA LEU A 260 -3.97 -4.35 -10.70
C LEU A 260 -3.74 -5.11 -12.01
N ILE A 261 -2.82 -4.62 -12.86
CA ILE A 261 -2.45 -5.28 -14.12
C ILE A 261 -1.93 -6.70 -13.84
N GLN A 262 -1.04 -6.86 -12.85
CA GLN A 262 -0.45 -8.15 -12.51
C GLN A 262 -1.47 -9.13 -11.95
N VAL A 263 -2.41 -8.69 -11.10
CA VAL A 263 -3.52 -9.54 -10.61
C VAL A 263 -4.44 -9.99 -11.75
N MET A 264 -4.66 -9.12 -12.75
CA MET A 264 -5.48 -9.44 -13.92
C MET A 264 -4.79 -10.46 -14.85
N LEU A 265 -3.46 -10.36 -15.03
CA LEU A 265 -2.70 -11.19 -15.98
C LEU A 265 -2.17 -12.51 -15.39
N ASP A 266 -1.74 -12.51 -14.13
CA ASP A 266 -1.01 -13.63 -13.54
C ASP A 266 -1.85 -14.34 -12.44
N PRO A 267 -2.28 -15.60 -12.66
CA PRO A 267 -2.99 -16.39 -11.67
C PRO A 267 -2.23 -16.56 -10.34
N TYR A 268 -0.90 -16.54 -10.34
CA TYR A 268 -0.11 -16.69 -9.11
C TYR A 268 -0.46 -15.61 -8.09
N PHE A 269 -0.59 -14.35 -8.53
CA PHE A 269 -0.91 -13.21 -7.66
C PHE A 269 -2.34 -13.21 -7.12
N ARG A 270 -3.19 -14.17 -7.53
CA ARG A 270 -4.52 -14.42 -6.96
C ARG A 270 -4.52 -15.48 -5.85
N THR A 271 -3.36 -16.06 -5.54
CA THR A 271 -3.16 -16.91 -4.36
C THR A 271 -2.74 -16.06 -3.15
N ILE A 272 -2.87 -16.58 -1.92
CA ILE A 272 -2.42 -15.86 -0.71
C ILE A 272 -0.93 -15.53 -0.79
N ILE A 273 -0.10 -16.53 -1.08
CA ILE A 273 1.36 -16.40 -1.17
C ILE A 273 1.75 -15.46 -2.30
N GLY A 274 1.11 -15.57 -3.46
CA GLY A 274 1.37 -14.69 -4.58
C GLY A 274 0.95 -13.25 -4.29
N PHE A 275 -0.20 -13.02 -3.66
CA PHE A 275 -0.61 -11.67 -3.31
C PHE A 275 0.34 -11.03 -2.28
N GLN A 276 0.81 -11.79 -1.28
CA GLN A 276 1.87 -11.33 -0.37
C GLN A 276 3.16 -10.99 -1.11
N SER A 277 3.58 -11.84 -2.04
CA SER A 277 4.72 -11.61 -2.93
C SER A 277 4.56 -10.34 -3.77
N LEU A 278 3.35 -10.06 -4.26
CA LEU A 278 3.05 -8.85 -5.03
C LEU A 278 3.18 -7.60 -4.16
N ILE A 279 2.65 -7.61 -2.94
CA ILE A 279 2.78 -6.48 -2.00
C ILE A 279 4.26 -6.25 -1.66
N GLN A 280 5.02 -7.29 -1.36
CA GLN A 280 6.45 -7.18 -1.09
C GLN A 280 7.22 -6.57 -2.28
N LYS A 281 6.92 -7.03 -3.49
CA LYS A 281 7.61 -6.58 -4.71
C LYS A 281 7.24 -5.16 -5.14
N GLU A 282 5.95 -4.84 -5.21
CA GLU A 282 5.44 -3.61 -5.83
C GLU A 282 5.16 -2.48 -4.84
N TRP A 283 5.22 -2.75 -3.53
CA TRP A 283 4.95 -1.73 -2.51
C TRP A 283 6.07 -1.59 -1.47
N VAL A 284 6.67 -2.69 -0.99
CA VAL A 284 7.72 -2.64 0.05
C VAL A 284 9.11 -2.38 -0.55
N MET A 285 9.55 -3.26 -1.46
CA MET A 285 10.43 -2.83 -2.56
C MET A 285 9.63 -1.80 -3.39
N ALA A 286 10.00 -1.18 -4.49
CA ALA A 286 9.31 0.04 -5.00
C ALA A 286 9.32 1.28 -4.05
N GLY A 287 9.26 1.11 -2.73
CA GLY A 287 9.41 2.18 -1.75
C GLY A 287 8.14 2.99 -1.53
N TYR A 288 6.96 2.35 -1.54
CA TYR A 288 5.71 3.02 -1.18
C TYR A 288 5.80 3.61 0.23
N GLN A 289 5.40 4.86 0.39
CA GLN A 289 5.61 5.64 1.61
C GLN A 289 4.56 5.31 2.69
N PHE A 290 4.48 4.04 3.13
CA PHE A 290 3.49 3.56 4.10
C PHE A 290 3.44 4.42 5.38
N LEU A 291 4.59 4.82 5.93
CA LEU A 291 4.66 5.61 7.16
C LEU A 291 3.89 6.94 7.03
N ASP A 292 4.07 7.62 5.90
CA ASP A 292 3.45 8.91 5.61
C ASP A 292 1.99 8.74 5.20
N ARG A 293 1.72 7.87 4.23
CA ARG A 293 0.38 7.65 3.65
C ARG A 293 -0.60 7.08 4.67
N CYS A 294 -0.15 6.19 5.55
CA CYS A 294 -0.97 5.66 6.62
C CYS A 294 -0.96 6.52 7.89
N ASN A 295 -0.18 7.62 7.94
CA ASN A 295 -0.06 8.51 9.10
C ASN A 295 0.24 7.70 10.38
N HIS A 296 1.34 6.94 10.34
CA HIS A 296 1.83 6.16 11.50
C HIS A 296 2.63 7.02 12.47
N LEU A 297 3.24 8.10 11.98
CA LEU A 297 4.01 9.04 12.78
C LEU A 297 3.41 10.43 12.70
N LYS A 298 3.37 11.12 13.84
CA LYS A 298 3.07 12.55 13.85
C LYS A 298 4.34 13.33 13.49
N ARG A 299 4.37 13.91 12.29
CA ARG A 299 5.40 14.88 11.92
C ARG A 299 5.34 16.08 12.86
N SER A 300 6.50 16.55 13.32
CA SER A 300 6.55 17.77 14.14
C SER A 300 6.17 18.96 13.26
N ASP A 301 5.43 19.94 13.78
CA ASP A 301 5.05 21.15 13.02
C ASP A 301 6.26 22.05 12.62
N LYS A 302 7.50 21.56 12.76
CA LYS A 302 8.77 22.27 12.54
C LYS A 302 9.57 21.78 11.32
N GLU A 303 9.02 20.89 10.51
CA GLU A 303 9.56 20.45 9.22
C GLU A 303 8.50 20.59 8.14
#